data_AF-A0A523RZ49-F1
#
_entry.id   AF-A0A523RZ49-F1
#
_cell.length_a   1.000
_cell.length_b   1.000
_cell.length_c   1.000
_cell.angle_alpha   90.00
_cell.angle_beta   90.00
_cell.angle_gamma   90.00
#
_symmetry.space_group_name_H-M   'P 1'
#
loop_
_entity.id
_entity.type
_entity.pdbx_description
1 polymer ?
#
loop_
_entity_poly.entity_id
_entity_poly.type
_entity_poly.pdbx_seq_one_letter_code
_entity_poly.pdbx_strand_id
1 'polypeptide(L)'
;MTIEKEYTEGRTTFLSADVDHYSENKKQPSASLPVFYNPRMRLNRDLSVLFLSAYLKKYPIKSMCEPLTGSGVRTLRYLNECPGDFRAKLFDANPLAVETARKNIENLELADRAEVMHGDAKLLLLTESRGKRFDFVDVDPFGTPAPFLNAAVQSLSPKGGLLAVTATDMPVLCGVYPKIALRRYGGFSTRAPFTHEIAIRLLNGLIYSIAGLNDCSMEPLVVLSTDHYVRTWVKIEANRTEANLQTSQLGAIHYCMGCMHTESIPVSRTFKAENFDHKKEGCTGPVKVAGPLWNGSLFSDEFLKDTFRIFEKEDRDIYHRRVPEILEKMIEESEYTDYPFIDIHALCDLHGLTPPKNQAVMEHLRERGFGVARTHFKPTAIRTTASVKEMASSISELNER
;
A
#
# COMPACT_ATOMS: atom_id res chain seq x y z
N MET A 1 3.86 -23.79 27.62
CA MET A 1 4.43 -24.09 26.30
C MET A 1 3.44 -23.62 25.25
N THR A 2 3.89 -22.80 24.29
CA THR A 2 3.11 -22.46 23.10
C THR A 2 3.04 -23.68 22.19
N ILE A 3 1.88 -23.98 21.62
CA ILE A 3 1.74 -25.03 20.60
C ILE A 3 2.20 -24.41 19.27
N GLU A 4 3.33 -24.88 18.78
CA GLU A 4 3.96 -24.37 17.55
C GLU A 4 3.65 -25.30 16.37
N LYS A 5 3.60 -24.73 15.17
CA LYS A 5 3.46 -25.42 13.89
C LYS A 5 4.46 -24.85 12.89
N GLU A 6 4.98 -25.71 12.04
CA GLU A 6 5.84 -25.32 10.93
C GLU A 6 4.99 -24.86 9.73
N TYR A 7 5.42 -23.78 9.10
CA TYR A 7 4.80 -23.19 7.92
C TYR A 7 5.84 -22.95 6.84
N THR A 8 5.43 -23.08 5.58
CA THR A 8 6.26 -22.71 4.42
C THR A 8 5.55 -21.64 3.61
N GLU A 9 6.23 -20.52 3.37
CA GLU A 9 5.82 -19.48 2.43
C GLU A 9 6.99 -19.14 1.51
N GLY A 10 6.74 -19.10 0.19
CA GLY A 10 7.82 -18.94 -0.78
C GLY A 10 8.82 -20.09 -0.65
N ARG A 11 10.08 -19.75 -0.37
CA ARG A 11 11.16 -20.72 -0.12
C ARG A 11 11.54 -20.83 1.36
N THR A 12 10.84 -20.12 2.24
CA THR A 12 11.17 -20.05 3.65
C THR A 12 10.22 -20.90 4.47
N THR A 13 10.81 -21.84 5.22
CA THR A 13 10.13 -22.64 6.24
C THR A 13 10.44 -22.07 7.63
N PHE A 14 9.43 -21.89 8.47
CA PHE A 14 9.56 -21.25 9.77
C PHE A 14 8.51 -21.76 10.76
N LEU A 15 8.79 -21.62 12.04
CA LEU A 15 7.88 -21.93 13.15
C LEU A 15 7.04 -20.71 13.53
N SER A 16 5.79 -20.95 13.91
CA SER A 16 4.95 -19.97 14.60
C SER A 16 3.94 -20.67 15.50
N ALA A 17 3.17 -19.91 16.29
CA ALA A 17 2.02 -20.47 17.00
C ALA A 17 1.06 -21.14 16.00
N ASP A 18 0.53 -22.31 16.36
CA ASP A 18 -0.41 -23.05 15.53
C ASP A 18 -1.72 -22.26 15.37
N VAL A 19 -1.82 -21.58 14.23
CA VAL A 19 -2.97 -20.74 13.87
C VAL A 19 -4.26 -21.53 13.91
N ASP A 20 -4.26 -22.82 13.50
CA ASP A 20 -5.47 -23.64 13.45
C ASP A 20 -5.92 -24.00 14.87
N HIS A 21 -4.97 -24.33 15.74
CA HIS A 21 -5.22 -24.60 17.15
C HIS A 21 -5.78 -23.37 17.88
N TYR A 22 -5.15 -22.20 17.72
CA TYR A 22 -5.49 -20.99 18.51
C TYR A 22 -6.65 -20.17 17.94
N SER A 23 -7.06 -20.41 16.69
CA SER A 23 -8.13 -19.61 16.08
C SER A 23 -9.54 -20.16 16.32
N GLU A 24 -9.72 -21.35 16.91
CA GLU A 24 -11.04 -21.93 17.28
C GLU A 24 -12.13 -21.75 16.19
N ASN A 25 -11.83 -22.04 14.92
CA ASN A 25 -12.70 -21.83 13.74
C ASN A 25 -13.02 -20.36 13.35
N LYS A 26 -12.38 -19.36 13.97
CA LYS A 26 -12.45 -17.98 13.47
C LYS A 26 -11.78 -17.91 12.11
N LYS A 27 -12.47 -17.30 11.14
CA LYS A 27 -11.96 -17.11 9.77
C LYS A 27 -10.64 -16.34 9.72
N GLN A 28 -10.34 -15.50 10.72
CA GLN A 28 -9.18 -14.61 10.74
C GLN A 28 -8.41 -14.70 12.07
N PRO A 29 -7.08 -14.89 12.03
CA PRO A 29 -6.24 -14.86 13.23
C PRO A 29 -6.30 -13.46 13.86
N SER A 30 -6.27 -13.40 15.19
CA SER A 30 -6.34 -12.15 15.94
C SER A 30 -5.01 -11.82 16.63
N ALA A 31 -4.84 -10.59 17.10
CA ALA A 31 -3.67 -10.19 17.89
C ALA A 31 -3.53 -10.95 19.23
N SER A 32 -4.53 -11.77 19.59
CA SER A 32 -4.49 -12.64 20.78
C SER A 32 -3.67 -13.92 20.60
N LEU A 33 -3.15 -14.22 19.40
CA LEU A 33 -2.28 -15.38 19.21
C LEU A 33 -1.02 -15.23 20.08
N PRO A 34 -0.51 -16.32 20.69
CA PRO A 34 0.71 -16.26 21.50
C PRO A 34 1.92 -15.73 20.74
N VAL A 35 2.02 -16.07 19.45
CA VAL A 35 2.96 -15.48 18.48
C VAL A 35 2.17 -15.20 17.22
N PHE A 36 2.19 -13.95 16.77
CA PHE A 36 1.35 -13.57 15.65
C PHE A 36 1.93 -14.04 14.31
N TYR A 37 1.09 -14.73 13.55
CA TYR A 37 1.29 -15.03 12.15
C TYR A 37 -0.08 -15.10 11.47
N ASN A 38 -0.20 -14.46 10.30
CA ASN A 38 -1.42 -14.47 9.51
C ASN A 38 -1.15 -15.03 8.11
N PRO A 39 -1.58 -16.26 7.79
CA PRO A 39 -1.43 -16.85 6.45
C PRO A 39 -2.08 -16.02 5.33
N ARG A 40 -3.12 -15.22 5.63
CA ARG A 40 -3.78 -14.36 4.63
C ARG A 40 -2.89 -13.22 4.14
N MET A 41 -1.83 -12.90 4.89
CA MET A 41 -0.82 -11.90 4.51
C MET A 41 0.25 -12.48 3.57
N ARG A 42 0.14 -13.75 3.13
CA ARG A 42 1.08 -14.35 2.17
C ARG A 42 1.24 -13.52 0.91
N LEU A 43 0.12 -13.06 0.31
CA LEU A 43 0.15 -12.19 -0.87
C LEU A 43 0.99 -10.91 -0.64
N ASN A 44 0.86 -10.30 0.55
CA ASN A 44 1.62 -9.12 0.93
C ASN A 44 3.12 -9.42 0.96
N ARG A 45 3.50 -10.52 1.62
CA ARG A 45 4.91 -10.93 1.76
C ARG A 45 5.53 -11.37 0.44
N ASP A 46 4.79 -12.11 -0.39
CA ASP A 46 5.24 -12.52 -1.73
C ASP A 46 5.58 -11.32 -2.61
N LEU A 47 4.67 -10.34 -2.69
CA LEU A 47 4.93 -9.11 -3.43
C LEU A 47 6.07 -8.31 -2.79
N SER A 48 6.17 -8.29 -1.45
CA SER A 48 7.25 -7.60 -0.75
C SER A 48 8.64 -8.16 -1.11
N VAL A 49 8.78 -9.49 -1.21
CA VAL A 49 10.03 -10.15 -1.65
C VAL A 49 10.39 -9.70 -3.07
N LEU A 50 9.43 -9.71 -4.00
CA LEU A 50 9.67 -9.30 -5.39
C LEU A 50 10.07 -7.83 -5.49
N PHE A 51 9.36 -6.94 -4.79
CA PHE A 51 9.67 -5.51 -4.78
C PHE A 51 11.03 -5.21 -4.15
N LEU A 52 11.37 -5.87 -3.04
CA LEU A 52 12.68 -5.71 -2.42
C LEU A 52 13.80 -6.21 -3.35
N SER A 53 13.61 -7.36 -3.99
CA SER A 53 14.55 -7.89 -4.99
C SER A 53 14.75 -6.94 -6.17
N ALA A 54 13.69 -6.25 -6.63
CA ALA A 54 13.79 -5.23 -7.66
C ALA A 54 14.56 -4.00 -7.19
N TYR A 55 14.29 -3.53 -5.96
CA TYR A 55 14.95 -2.39 -5.36
C TYR A 55 16.47 -2.61 -5.23
N LEU A 56 16.86 -3.80 -4.78
CA LEU A 56 18.25 -4.21 -4.55
C LEU A 56 19.12 -4.22 -5.82
N LYS A 57 18.53 -4.24 -7.02
CA LYS A 57 19.28 -4.12 -8.28
C LYS A 57 19.89 -2.73 -8.47
N LYS A 58 19.25 -1.69 -7.93
CA LYS A 58 19.63 -0.29 -8.13
C LYS A 58 20.19 0.33 -6.85
N TYR A 59 19.65 -0.06 -5.71
CA TYR A 59 19.95 0.57 -4.43
C TYR A 59 20.46 -0.48 -3.44
N PRO A 60 21.74 -0.40 -3.02
CA PRO A 60 22.27 -1.34 -2.06
C PRO A 60 21.64 -1.10 -0.68
N ILE A 61 21.10 -2.15 -0.09
CA ILE A 61 20.69 -2.18 1.32
C ILE A 61 21.78 -2.92 2.07
N LYS A 62 22.28 -2.35 3.17
CA LYS A 62 23.22 -3.01 4.08
C LYS A 62 22.52 -3.41 5.38
N SER A 63 21.56 -2.61 5.80
CA SER A 63 20.85 -2.78 7.06
C SER A 63 19.35 -2.55 6.88
N MET A 64 18.55 -3.43 7.45
CA MET A 64 17.11 -3.28 7.52
C MET A 64 16.57 -3.43 8.94
N CYS A 65 15.37 -2.88 9.17
CA CYS A 65 14.64 -2.98 10.43
C CYS A 65 13.21 -3.46 10.19
N GLU A 66 12.80 -4.47 10.96
CA GLU A 66 11.39 -4.84 11.13
C GLU A 66 11.00 -4.58 12.60
N PRO A 67 10.42 -3.42 12.92
CA PRO A 67 10.14 -3.02 14.30
C PRO A 67 9.00 -3.82 14.97
N LEU A 68 8.23 -4.60 14.21
CA LEU A 68 7.01 -5.29 14.64
C LEU A 68 6.94 -6.68 14.00
N THR A 69 7.77 -7.60 14.47
CA THR A 69 8.17 -8.79 13.69
C THR A 69 7.23 -9.99 13.81
N GLY A 70 6.47 -10.13 14.89
CA GLY A 70 5.67 -11.33 15.14
C GLY A 70 6.52 -12.60 15.06
N SER A 71 6.19 -13.53 14.17
CA SER A 71 6.99 -14.74 13.96
C SER A 71 8.34 -14.52 13.26
N GLY A 72 8.61 -13.31 12.74
CA GLY A 72 9.79 -13.00 11.94
C GLY A 72 9.67 -13.30 10.45
N VAL A 73 8.56 -13.91 10.02
CA VAL A 73 8.40 -14.46 8.66
C VAL A 73 8.77 -13.48 7.55
N ARG A 74 8.46 -12.19 7.69
CA ARG A 74 8.71 -11.20 6.64
C ARG A 74 10.20 -10.96 6.43
N THR A 75 10.95 -10.67 7.49
CA THR A 75 12.41 -10.50 7.41
C THR A 75 13.11 -11.79 7.04
N LEU A 76 12.67 -12.95 7.57
CA LEU A 76 13.24 -14.24 7.22
C LEU A 76 13.12 -14.54 5.73
N ARG A 77 11.97 -14.20 5.12
CA ARG A 77 11.77 -14.29 3.68
C ARG A 77 12.65 -13.32 2.91
N TYR A 78 12.82 -12.07 3.36
CA TYR A 78 13.75 -11.15 2.72
C TYR A 78 15.19 -11.68 2.72
N LEU A 79 15.68 -12.17 3.86
CA LEU A 79 17.06 -12.66 3.99
C LEU A 79 17.33 -13.94 3.18
N ASN A 80 16.33 -14.81 3.09
CA ASN A 80 16.42 -16.10 2.40
C ASN A 80 16.13 -16.01 0.89
N GLU A 81 15.21 -15.13 0.47
CA GLU A 81 14.70 -15.10 -0.91
C GLU A 81 15.21 -13.92 -1.74
N CYS A 82 15.60 -12.79 -1.13
CA CYS A 82 16.10 -11.64 -1.87
C CYS A 82 17.61 -11.74 -2.13
N PRO A 83 18.11 -11.21 -3.27
CA PRO A 83 19.54 -11.19 -3.57
C PRO A 83 20.31 -10.26 -2.64
N GLY A 84 21.59 -10.55 -2.43
CA GLY A 84 22.51 -9.67 -1.70
C GLY A 84 22.70 -10.06 -0.23
N ASP A 85 23.68 -9.40 0.40
CA ASP A 85 24.08 -9.66 1.77
C ASP A 85 23.82 -8.42 2.63
N PHE A 86 22.63 -8.39 3.20
CA PHE A 86 22.20 -7.35 4.14
C PHE A 86 21.85 -7.97 5.49
N ARG A 87 21.98 -7.15 6.53
CA ARG A 87 21.67 -7.52 7.91
C ARG A 87 20.33 -6.96 8.33
N ALA A 88 19.61 -7.69 9.17
CA ALA A 88 18.33 -7.28 9.70
C ALA A 88 18.34 -7.19 11.22
N LYS A 89 17.67 -6.17 11.73
CA LYS A 89 17.29 -6.09 13.14
C LYS A 89 15.78 -6.23 13.26
N LEU A 90 15.33 -7.24 13.98
CA LEU A 90 13.93 -7.58 14.20
C LEU A 90 13.53 -7.24 15.63
N PHE A 91 12.30 -6.78 15.84
CA PHE A 91 11.82 -6.37 17.15
C PHE A 91 10.41 -6.84 17.41
N ASP A 92 10.15 -7.22 18.66
CA ASP A 92 8.80 -7.39 19.16
C ASP A 92 8.71 -7.00 20.64
N ALA A 93 7.52 -6.53 21.02
CA ALA A 93 7.18 -6.28 22.42
C ALA A 93 6.74 -7.57 23.14
N ASN A 94 6.39 -8.61 22.39
CA ASN A 94 6.03 -9.90 22.93
C ASN A 94 7.27 -10.80 23.08
N PRO A 95 7.66 -11.20 24.31
CA PRO A 95 8.82 -12.06 24.51
C PRO A 95 8.71 -13.44 23.83
N LEU A 96 7.49 -13.97 23.66
CA LEU A 96 7.28 -15.24 22.94
C LEU A 96 7.57 -15.09 21.45
N ALA A 97 7.20 -13.95 20.86
CA ALA A 97 7.50 -13.65 19.45
C ALA A 97 9.02 -13.54 19.24
N VAL A 98 9.73 -12.89 20.16
CA VAL A 98 11.20 -12.79 20.16
C VAL A 98 11.86 -14.17 20.26
N GLU A 99 11.35 -15.06 21.13
CA GLU A 99 11.86 -16.42 21.26
C GLU A 99 11.65 -17.23 19.96
N THR A 100 10.45 -17.22 19.41
CA THR A 100 10.13 -17.93 18.16
C THR A 100 10.93 -17.38 16.97
N ALA A 101 11.05 -16.07 16.84
CA ALA A 101 11.88 -15.45 15.79
C ALA A 101 13.36 -15.84 15.93
N ARG A 102 13.90 -15.92 17.16
CA ARG A 102 15.28 -16.37 17.39
C ARG A 102 15.48 -17.82 16.95
N LYS A 103 14.57 -18.73 17.33
CA LYS A 103 14.59 -20.12 16.86
C LYS A 103 14.57 -20.21 15.34
N ASN A 104 13.72 -19.40 14.69
CA ASN A 104 13.65 -19.38 13.23
C ASN A 104 14.94 -18.88 12.58
N ILE A 105 15.57 -17.84 13.15
CA ILE A 105 16.87 -17.33 12.68
C ILE A 105 17.94 -18.42 12.78
N GLU A 106 17.98 -19.17 13.89
CA GLU A 106 18.92 -20.28 14.09
C GLU A 106 18.66 -21.43 13.12
N ASN A 107 17.40 -21.86 12.97
CA ASN A 107 17.01 -22.96 12.08
C ASN A 107 17.30 -22.68 10.60
N LEU A 108 17.26 -21.41 10.19
CA LEU A 108 17.57 -20.98 8.83
C LEU A 108 19.04 -20.58 8.63
N GLU A 109 19.88 -20.77 9.66
CA GLU A 109 21.31 -20.42 9.64
C GLU A 109 21.56 -18.92 9.33
N LEU A 110 20.67 -18.04 9.80
CA LEU A 110 20.72 -16.58 9.54
C LEU A 110 21.31 -15.77 10.70
N ALA A 111 21.93 -16.41 11.69
CA ALA A 111 22.38 -15.75 12.93
C ALA A 111 23.50 -14.70 12.72
N ASP A 112 24.23 -14.75 11.61
CA ASP A 112 25.23 -13.77 11.20
C ASP A 112 24.61 -12.54 10.50
N ARG A 113 23.38 -12.70 9.99
CA ARG A 113 22.65 -11.69 9.22
C ARG A 113 21.42 -11.13 9.95
N ALA A 114 20.95 -11.75 11.02
CA ALA A 114 19.75 -11.33 11.73
C ALA A 114 19.94 -11.34 13.25
N GLU A 115 19.49 -10.27 13.90
CA GLU A 115 19.32 -10.24 15.36
C GLU A 115 17.88 -9.87 15.71
N VAL A 116 17.31 -10.55 16.71
CA VAL A 116 15.99 -10.23 17.26
C VAL A 116 16.09 -9.72 18.69
N MET A 117 15.43 -8.61 18.96
CA MET A 117 15.49 -7.90 20.23
C MET A 117 14.09 -7.73 20.83
N HIS A 118 13.99 -7.84 22.14
CA HIS A 118 12.77 -7.54 22.89
C HIS A 118 12.72 -6.05 23.24
N GLY A 119 11.66 -5.35 22.85
CA GLY A 119 11.51 -3.94 23.17
C GLY A 119 10.36 -3.23 22.46
N ASP A 120 10.26 -1.91 22.68
CA ASP A 120 9.31 -1.05 21.98
C ASP A 120 9.89 -0.56 20.65
N ALA A 121 9.17 -0.85 19.56
CA ALA A 121 9.43 -0.38 18.21
C ALA A 121 9.88 1.10 18.12
N LYS A 122 9.18 2.00 18.81
CA LYS A 122 9.44 3.45 18.75
C LYS A 122 10.78 3.80 19.40
N LEU A 123 11.11 3.16 20.52
CA LEU A 123 12.36 3.44 21.25
C LEU A 123 13.56 3.09 20.39
N LEU A 124 13.54 1.93 19.73
CA LEU A 124 14.61 1.54 18.82
C LEU A 124 14.74 2.51 17.64
N LEU A 125 13.64 2.73 16.91
CA LEU A 125 13.68 3.55 15.70
C LEU A 125 14.25 4.94 16.01
N LEU A 126 13.89 5.50 17.17
CA LEU A 126 14.48 6.76 17.65
C LEU A 126 15.96 6.63 18.03
N THR A 127 16.37 5.52 18.65
CA THR A 127 17.78 5.27 19.01
C THR A 127 18.68 5.24 17.77
N GLU A 128 18.22 4.62 16.67
CA GLU A 128 18.98 4.52 15.41
C GLU A 128 18.80 5.74 14.48
N SER A 129 18.09 6.79 14.92
CA SER A 129 17.81 8.00 14.11
C SER A 129 19.01 8.94 13.88
N ARG A 130 20.07 8.82 14.69
CA ARG A 130 21.28 9.66 14.60
C ARG A 130 22.55 8.89 14.29
N GLY A 131 22.58 7.60 14.64
CA GLY A 131 23.73 6.72 14.48
C GLY A 131 23.66 5.90 13.20
N LYS A 132 23.54 4.57 13.36
CA LYS A 132 23.46 3.63 12.25
C LYS A 132 22.02 3.54 11.74
N ARG A 133 21.64 4.54 10.93
CA ARG A 133 20.35 4.54 10.22
C ARG A 133 20.22 3.31 9.31
N PHE A 134 18.99 2.86 9.13
CA PHE A 134 18.64 1.73 8.29
C PHE A 134 18.48 2.13 6.83
N ASP A 135 18.85 1.26 5.90
CA ASP A 135 18.59 1.46 4.47
C ASP A 135 17.16 1.04 4.11
N PHE A 136 16.54 0.17 4.91
CA PHE A 136 15.16 -0.28 4.74
C PHE A 136 14.44 -0.44 6.09
N VAL A 137 13.23 0.10 6.22
CA VAL A 137 12.36 -0.08 7.40
C VAL A 137 10.98 -0.58 6.95
N ASP A 138 10.49 -1.65 7.57
CA ASP A 138 9.21 -2.28 7.25
C ASP A 138 8.21 -2.22 8.41
N VAL A 139 7.28 -1.25 8.36
CA VAL A 139 6.29 -0.99 9.41
C VAL A 139 4.98 -1.72 9.09
N ASP A 140 4.72 -2.84 9.76
CA ASP A 140 3.50 -3.66 9.60
C ASP A 140 2.75 -3.92 10.93
N PRO A 141 2.07 -2.91 11.50
CA PRO A 141 1.34 -3.04 12.75
C PRO A 141 -0.09 -3.58 12.57
N PHE A 142 -0.66 -3.99 13.70
CA PHE A 142 -2.11 -4.05 13.84
C PHE A 142 -2.73 -2.65 13.87
N GLY A 143 -3.75 -2.45 13.03
CA GLY A 143 -4.43 -1.17 12.88
C GLY A 143 -3.61 -0.15 12.11
N THR A 144 -3.28 0.95 12.79
CA THR A 144 -2.69 2.14 12.16
C THR A 144 -1.16 2.16 12.31
N PRO A 145 -0.40 2.54 11.26
CA PRO A 145 1.04 2.74 11.35
C PRO A 145 1.45 4.11 11.88
N ALA A 146 0.51 5.06 11.97
CA ALA A 146 0.79 6.46 12.30
C ALA A 146 1.68 6.65 13.56
N PRO A 147 1.54 5.88 14.67
CA PRO A 147 2.39 6.03 15.84
C PRO A 147 3.88 5.76 15.63
N PHE A 148 4.25 5.04 14.56
CA PHE A 148 5.63 4.61 14.30
C PHE A 148 6.32 5.43 13.21
N LEU A 149 5.55 6.10 12.35
CA LEU A 149 6.07 6.68 11.10
C LEU A 149 7.11 7.77 11.31
N ASN A 150 6.94 8.65 12.30
CA ASN A 150 7.93 9.69 12.55
C ASN A 150 9.30 9.09 12.91
N ALA A 151 9.32 8.11 13.80
CA ALA A 151 10.55 7.42 14.18
C ALA A 151 11.11 6.59 13.02
N ALA A 152 10.25 5.93 12.22
CA ALA A 152 10.68 5.16 11.06
C ALA A 152 11.39 6.04 10.01
N VAL A 153 10.79 7.18 9.64
CA VAL A 153 11.40 8.14 8.70
C VAL A 153 12.73 8.69 9.24
N GLN A 154 12.81 9.00 10.54
CA GLN A 154 14.05 9.50 11.15
C GLN A 154 15.16 8.45 11.24
N SER A 155 14.78 7.17 11.38
CA SER A 155 15.70 6.03 11.39
C SER A 155 16.21 5.61 10.01
N LEU A 156 15.59 6.12 8.93
CA LEU A 156 15.98 5.79 7.57
C LEU A 156 17.20 6.59 7.10
N SER A 157 18.02 5.92 6.30
CA SER A 157 19.11 6.54 5.57
C SER A 157 18.56 7.69 4.72
N PRO A 158 19.14 8.90 4.84
CA PRO A 158 18.71 10.04 4.04
C PRO A 158 19.12 9.91 2.57
N LYS A 159 19.85 8.84 2.19
CA LYS A 159 20.39 8.61 0.84
C LYS A 159 19.56 7.56 0.10
N GLY A 160 18.25 7.79 -0.01
CA GLY A 160 17.34 6.86 -0.69
C GLY A 160 16.99 5.64 0.16
N GLY A 161 16.63 5.85 1.43
CA GLY A 161 16.12 4.78 2.29
C GLY A 161 14.76 4.28 1.83
N LEU A 162 14.53 2.97 1.87
CA LEU A 162 13.25 2.36 1.55
C LEU A 162 12.36 2.30 2.79
N LEU A 163 11.13 2.77 2.67
CA LEU A 163 10.10 2.63 3.71
C LEU A 163 8.97 1.76 3.15
N ALA A 164 8.63 0.67 3.84
CA ALA A 164 7.39 -0.05 3.59
C ALA A 164 6.43 0.14 4.76
N VAL A 165 5.16 0.43 4.48
CA VAL A 165 4.17 0.74 5.50
C VAL A 165 2.85 0.03 5.21
N THR A 166 2.32 -0.69 6.19
CA THR A 166 0.99 -1.33 6.11
C THR A 166 0.01 -0.65 7.07
N ALA A 167 -1.23 -0.47 6.62
CA ALA A 167 -2.34 -0.05 7.46
C ALA A 167 -3.49 -1.05 7.30
N THR A 168 -4.01 -1.53 8.43
CA THR A 168 -5.10 -2.52 8.51
C THR A 168 -6.38 -1.92 9.11
N ASP A 169 -6.37 -0.66 9.59
CA ASP A 169 -7.56 0.04 10.09
C ASP A 169 -8.46 0.61 8.97
N MET A 170 -8.75 -0.23 7.98
CA MET A 170 -9.54 0.11 6.78
C MET A 170 -10.85 0.85 7.06
N PRO A 171 -11.66 0.55 8.11
CA PRO A 171 -12.84 1.36 8.40
C PRO A 171 -12.56 2.85 8.60
N VAL A 172 -11.41 3.20 9.19
CA VAL A 172 -10.99 4.59 9.38
C VAL A 172 -10.65 5.21 8.03
N LEU A 173 -9.79 4.55 7.24
CA LEU A 173 -9.31 5.05 5.96
C LEU A 173 -10.41 5.08 4.87
N CYS A 174 -11.40 4.20 4.93
CA CYS A 174 -12.48 4.06 3.95
C CYS A 174 -13.75 4.87 4.28
N GLY A 175 -13.64 5.88 5.15
CA GLY A 175 -14.73 6.83 5.40
C GLY A 175 -15.80 6.39 6.41
N VAL A 176 -15.62 5.30 7.17
CA VAL A 176 -16.54 4.96 8.27
C VAL A 176 -16.34 5.92 9.46
N TYR A 177 -15.08 6.29 9.73
CA TYR A 177 -14.72 7.16 10.86
C TYR A 177 -13.87 8.38 10.44
N PRO A 178 -14.45 9.35 9.70
CA PRO A 178 -13.70 10.46 9.09
C PRO A 178 -12.95 11.34 10.11
N LYS A 179 -13.52 11.57 11.30
CA LYS A 179 -12.84 12.32 12.38
C LYS A 179 -11.61 11.59 12.92
N ILE A 180 -11.65 10.26 12.94
CA ILE A 180 -10.49 9.44 13.35
C ILE A 180 -9.44 9.47 12.25
N ALA A 181 -9.85 9.45 10.98
CA ALA A 181 -8.95 9.58 9.84
C ALA A 181 -8.19 10.91 9.88
N LEU A 182 -8.88 12.03 10.08
CA LEU A 182 -8.23 13.34 10.23
C LEU A 182 -7.19 13.32 11.36
N ARG A 183 -7.56 12.79 12.53
CA ARG A 183 -6.65 12.75 13.69
C ARG A 183 -5.42 11.87 13.47
N ARG A 184 -5.54 10.75 12.75
CA ARG A 184 -4.45 9.76 12.57
C ARG A 184 -3.61 10.02 11.33
N TYR A 185 -4.24 10.46 10.24
CA TYR A 185 -3.64 10.54 8.91
C TYR A 185 -3.52 11.98 8.38
N GLY A 186 -4.03 12.97 9.11
CA GLY A 186 -3.95 14.39 8.71
C GLY A 186 -4.96 14.81 7.64
N GLY A 187 -5.85 13.91 7.21
CA GLY A 187 -6.90 14.20 6.23
C GLY A 187 -8.20 13.44 6.48
N PHE A 188 -9.32 14.00 6.00
CA PHE A 188 -10.62 13.34 6.07
C PHE A 188 -10.70 12.20 5.06
N SER A 189 -11.14 11.03 5.53
CA SER A 189 -11.60 9.96 4.66
C SER A 189 -13.05 10.17 4.23
N THR A 190 -13.41 9.62 3.07
CA THR A 190 -14.77 9.70 2.52
C THR A 190 -15.18 8.36 1.94
N ARG A 191 -16.46 8.01 2.13
CA ARG A 191 -17.08 6.88 1.44
C ARG A 191 -17.30 7.27 -0.02
N ALA A 192 -16.66 6.53 -0.92
CA ALA A 192 -16.79 6.68 -2.36
C ALA A 192 -16.55 5.30 -3.02
N PRO A 193 -16.96 5.10 -4.28
CA PRO A 193 -16.67 3.86 -5.02
C PRO A 193 -15.18 3.52 -5.09
N PHE A 194 -14.30 4.53 -4.96
CA PHE A 194 -12.84 4.42 -4.98
C PHE A 194 -12.18 4.61 -3.61
N THR A 195 -12.88 4.27 -2.53
CA THR A 195 -12.40 4.54 -1.15
C THR A 195 -11.07 3.86 -0.80
N HIS A 196 -10.74 2.72 -1.42
CA HIS A 196 -9.44 2.07 -1.23
C HIS A 196 -8.27 2.89 -1.83
N GLU A 197 -8.51 3.65 -2.90
CA GLU A 197 -7.52 4.60 -3.41
C GLU A 197 -7.41 5.84 -2.49
N ILE A 198 -8.53 6.33 -1.95
CA ILE A 198 -8.49 7.37 -0.91
C ILE A 198 -7.65 6.90 0.28
N ALA A 199 -7.82 5.64 0.71
CA ALA A 199 -7.09 5.06 1.83
C ALA A 199 -5.57 5.09 1.63
N ILE A 200 -5.08 4.66 0.46
CA ILE A 200 -3.64 4.69 0.19
C ILE A 200 -3.10 6.12 0.03
N ARG A 201 -3.89 7.02 -0.58
CA ARG A 201 -3.49 8.42 -0.75
C ARG A 201 -3.43 9.15 0.59
N LEU A 202 -4.31 8.84 1.55
CA LEU A 202 -4.21 9.35 2.92
C LEU A 202 -2.96 8.82 3.64
N LEU A 203 -2.64 7.54 3.49
CA LEU A 203 -1.41 6.97 4.05
C LEU A 203 -0.17 7.66 3.48
N ASN A 204 -0.11 7.83 2.16
CA ASN A 204 0.97 8.54 1.48
C ASN A 204 1.03 10.03 1.87
N GLY A 205 -0.12 10.68 2.08
CA GLY A 205 -0.18 12.08 2.56
C GLY A 205 0.43 12.25 3.95
N LEU A 206 0.20 11.29 4.86
CA LEU A 206 0.84 11.25 6.17
C LEU A 206 2.36 11.04 6.05
N ILE A 207 2.79 10.08 5.22
CA ILE A 207 4.22 9.82 4.98
C ILE A 207 4.90 11.06 4.40
N TYR A 208 4.29 11.71 3.41
CA TYR A 208 4.78 12.96 2.81
C TYR A 208 4.97 14.05 3.87
N SER A 209 3.96 14.27 4.70
CA SER A 209 4.01 15.27 5.75
C SER A 209 5.16 15.02 6.73
N ILE A 210 5.38 13.75 7.12
CA ILE A 210 6.46 13.37 8.03
C ILE A 210 7.83 13.46 7.34
N ALA A 211 7.95 13.05 6.08
CA ALA A 211 9.18 13.20 5.30
C ALA A 211 9.58 14.68 5.17
N GLY A 212 8.62 15.54 4.85
CA GLY A 212 8.82 16.99 4.76
C GLY A 212 9.25 17.64 6.07
N LEU A 213 8.73 17.20 7.23
CA LEU A 213 9.21 17.64 8.55
C LEU A 213 10.69 17.34 8.79
N ASN A 214 11.28 16.41 8.04
CA ASN A 214 12.67 16.01 8.13
C ASN A 214 13.48 16.43 6.89
N ASP A 215 13.00 17.42 6.13
CA ASP A 215 13.66 17.94 4.91
C ASP A 215 13.88 16.87 3.80
N CYS A 216 13.03 15.84 3.78
CA CYS A 216 13.09 14.76 2.80
C CYS A 216 11.96 14.85 1.76
N SER A 217 12.26 14.46 0.54
CA SER A 217 11.26 14.12 -0.48
C SER A 217 10.85 12.66 -0.34
N MET A 218 9.77 12.29 -1.02
CA MET A 218 9.34 10.90 -1.13
C MET A 218 8.96 10.50 -2.55
N GLU A 219 9.17 9.24 -2.89
CA GLU A 219 8.77 8.65 -4.17
C GLU A 219 8.02 7.34 -3.89
N PRO A 220 6.67 7.31 -3.99
CA PRO A 220 5.92 6.06 -4.02
C PRO A 220 6.37 5.18 -5.19
N LEU A 221 6.93 4.02 -4.88
CA LEU A 221 7.39 3.05 -5.89
C LEU A 221 6.25 2.14 -6.32
N VAL A 222 5.47 1.67 -5.35
CA VAL A 222 4.33 0.79 -5.57
C VAL A 222 3.40 0.83 -4.36
N VAL A 223 2.13 0.52 -4.60
CA VAL A 223 1.10 0.37 -3.56
C VAL A 223 0.35 -0.94 -3.76
N LEU A 224 -0.15 -1.51 -2.67
CA LEU A 224 -1.00 -2.69 -2.67
C LEU A 224 -2.25 -2.40 -1.84
N SER A 225 -3.42 -2.63 -2.43
CA SER A 225 -4.71 -2.56 -1.76
C SER A 225 -5.42 -3.91 -1.79
N THR A 226 -6.00 -4.29 -0.66
CA THR A 226 -6.90 -5.44 -0.51
C THR A 226 -8.10 -5.07 0.36
N ASP A 227 -9.07 -5.97 0.53
CA ASP A 227 -10.22 -5.74 1.42
C ASP A 227 -9.85 -5.56 2.90
N HIS A 228 -8.64 -5.96 3.28
CA HIS A 228 -8.22 -6.03 4.69
C HIS A 228 -7.12 -5.03 5.06
N TYR A 229 -6.38 -4.51 4.09
CA TYR A 229 -5.26 -3.62 4.32
C TYR A 229 -4.86 -2.86 3.06
N VAL A 230 -4.17 -1.74 3.29
CA VAL A 230 -3.39 -1.03 2.27
C VAL A 230 -1.92 -1.03 2.66
N ARG A 231 -1.04 -1.04 1.67
CA ARG A 231 0.41 -1.01 1.87
C ARG A 231 1.09 -0.15 0.79
N THR A 232 2.14 0.56 1.16
CA THR A 232 2.97 1.34 0.24
C THR A 232 4.45 1.06 0.47
N TRP A 233 5.23 1.14 -0.61
CA TRP A 233 6.68 1.14 -0.60
C TRP A 233 7.15 2.47 -1.18
N VAL A 234 7.90 3.22 -0.38
CA VAL A 234 8.25 4.61 -0.66
C VAL A 234 9.74 4.77 -0.48
N LYS A 235 10.42 5.33 -1.48
CA LYS A 235 11.80 5.78 -1.32
C LYS A 235 11.80 7.17 -0.67
N ILE A 236 12.59 7.34 0.39
CA ILE A 236 12.75 8.60 1.12
C ILE A 236 14.18 9.10 0.92
N GLU A 237 14.32 10.37 0.56
CA GLU A 237 15.63 10.96 0.25
C GLU A 237 15.71 12.39 0.77
N ALA A 238 16.86 12.77 1.34
CA ALA A 238 17.12 14.14 1.78
C ALA A 238 17.31 15.04 0.56
N ASN A 239 16.19 15.54 0.03
CA ASN A 239 16.14 16.42 -1.12
C ASN A 239 15.07 17.50 -0.90
N ARG A 240 15.50 18.61 -0.28
CA ARG A 240 14.64 19.76 0.02
C ARG A 240 14.02 20.39 -1.22
N THR A 241 14.77 20.46 -2.31
CA THR A 241 14.31 21.05 -3.57
C THR A 241 13.14 20.25 -4.10
N GLU A 242 13.28 18.93 -4.18
CA GLU A 242 12.21 18.05 -4.61
C GLU A 242 11.02 18.06 -3.62
N ALA A 243 11.28 18.03 -2.31
CA ALA A 243 10.22 18.10 -1.30
C ALA A 243 9.35 19.36 -1.43
N ASN A 244 9.96 20.50 -1.78
CA ASN A 244 9.25 21.75 -2.06
C ASN A 244 8.40 21.67 -3.34
N LEU A 245 8.91 21.05 -4.42
CA LEU A 245 8.13 20.83 -5.65
C LEU A 245 6.92 19.92 -5.39
N GLN A 246 7.12 18.88 -4.58
CA GLN A 246 6.09 17.91 -4.18
C GLN A 246 4.98 18.50 -3.31
N THR A 247 5.09 19.75 -2.84
CA THR A 247 3.98 20.42 -2.11
C THR A 247 2.70 20.48 -2.94
N SER A 248 2.84 20.61 -4.27
CA SER A 248 1.74 20.54 -5.24
C SER A 248 1.05 19.18 -5.33
N GLN A 249 1.70 18.12 -4.84
CA GLN A 249 1.19 16.76 -4.81
C GLN A 249 0.36 16.47 -3.56
N LEU A 250 0.27 17.38 -2.59
CA LEU A 250 -0.65 17.28 -1.48
C LEU A 250 -1.93 18.06 -1.81
N GLY A 251 -3.10 17.44 -1.66
CA GLY A 251 -4.36 18.03 -2.09
C GLY A 251 -5.59 17.34 -1.52
N ALA A 252 -6.75 17.67 -2.07
CA ALA A 252 -8.02 17.04 -1.77
C ALA A 252 -8.62 16.43 -3.03
N ILE A 253 -9.46 15.41 -2.86
CA ILE A 253 -10.32 14.88 -3.92
C ILE A 253 -11.75 15.30 -3.61
N HIS A 254 -12.34 16.09 -4.49
CA HIS A 254 -13.77 16.38 -4.50
C HIS A 254 -14.49 15.28 -5.28
N TYR A 255 -15.65 14.87 -4.79
CA TYR A 255 -16.44 13.78 -5.37
C TYR A 255 -17.93 14.08 -5.25
N CYS A 256 -18.64 14.11 -6.38
CA CYS A 256 -20.09 14.25 -6.37
C CYS A 256 -20.79 12.91 -6.33
N MET A 257 -21.68 12.71 -5.35
CA MET A 257 -22.44 11.47 -5.22
C MET A 257 -23.53 11.31 -6.28
N GLY A 258 -23.94 12.39 -6.96
CA GLY A 258 -25.04 12.38 -7.94
C GLY A 258 -24.61 12.19 -9.39
N CYS A 259 -23.34 12.45 -9.73
CA CYS A 259 -22.80 12.24 -11.07
C CYS A 259 -21.47 11.49 -11.10
N MET A 260 -20.95 11.10 -9.94
CA MET A 260 -19.65 10.45 -9.76
C MET A 260 -18.41 11.22 -10.25
N HIS A 261 -18.57 12.44 -10.77
CA HIS A 261 -17.45 13.29 -11.16
C HIS A 261 -16.51 13.54 -9.98
N THR A 262 -15.22 13.59 -10.28
CA THR A 262 -14.14 13.77 -9.31
C THR A 262 -13.16 14.83 -9.77
N GLU A 263 -12.66 15.63 -8.84
CA GLU A 263 -11.64 16.63 -9.11
C GLU A 263 -10.56 16.55 -8.03
N SER A 264 -9.31 16.38 -8.45
CA SER A 264 -8.14 16.43 -7.57
C SER A 264 -7.63 17.86 -7.52
N ILE A 265 -7.66 18.47 -6.34
CA ILE A 265 -7.30 19.88 -6.13
C ILE A 265 -6.07 19.95 -5.22
N PRO A 266 -4.91 20.45 -5.70
CA PRO A 266 -3.76 20.71 -4.86
C PRO A 266 -4.07 21.70 -3.72
N VAL A 267 -3.46 21.50 -2.56
CA VAL A 267 -3.44 22.53 -1.51
C VAL A 267 -2.62 23.71 -2.02
N SER A 268 -3.20 24.90 -2.00
CA SER A 268 -2.51 26.13 -2.40
C SER A 268 -2.74 27.25 -1.39
N ARG A 269 -1.82 28.23 -1.34
CA ARG A 269 -1.96 29.42 -0.47
C ARG A 269 -3.20 30.26 -0.80
N THR A 270 -3.69 30.15 -2.03
CA THR A 270 -4.84 30.87 -2.55
C THR A 270 -6.05 29.95 -2.73
N PHE A 271 -6.14 28.86 -1.95
CA PHE A 271 -7.26 27.93 -2.04
C PHE A 271 -8.58 28.69 -1.88
N LYS A 272 -9.25 28.92 -3.00
CA LYS A 272 -10.63 29.35 -3.04
C LYS A 272 -11.46 28.09 -3.21
N ALA A 273 -12.47 27.93 -2.36
CA ALA A 273 -13.51 26.96 -2.63
C ALA A 273 -14.27 27.44 -3.89
N GLU A 274 -13.76 27.10 -5.06
CA GLU A 274 -14.50 27.27 -6.31
C GLU A 274 -15.72 26.34 -6.27
N ASN A 275 -16.79 26.73 -6.97
CA ASN A 275 -17.94 25.87 -7.12
C ASN A 275 -17.50 24.61 -7.86
N PHE A 276 -17.79 23.45 -7.28
CA PHE A 276 -17.53 22.16 -7.91
C PHE A 276 -18.27 22.07 -9.25
N ASP A 277 -17.54 21.77 -10.32
CA ASP A 277 -18.13 21.71 -11.66
C ASP A 277 -18.77 20.35 -11.92
N HIS A 278 -20.09 20.30 -11.75
CA HIS A 278 -20.85 19.10 -12.05
C HIS A 278 -20.83 18.82 -13.56
N LYS A 279 -20.16 17.74 -13.98
CA LYS A 279 -20.12 17.31 -15.40
C LYS A 279 -21.41 16.65 -15.92
N LYS A 280 -22.47 16.60 -15.11
CA LYS A 280 -23.80 16.13 -15.50
C LYS A 280 -24.78 17.28 -15.41
N GLU A 281 -25.44 17.57 -16.52
CA GLU A 281 -26.44 18.63 -16.60
C GLU A 281 -27.55 18.42 -15.55
N GLY A 282 -27.92 19.50 -14.86
CA GLY A 282 -28.93 19.47 -13.79
C GLY A 282 -28.52 18.73 -12.51
N CYS A 283 -27.28 18.27 -12.39
CA CYS A 283 -26.83 17.60 -11.18
C CYS A 283 -26.63 18.58 -10.03
N THR A 284 -27.33 18.33 -8.91
CA THR A 284 -27.20 19.04 -7.64
C THR A 284 -26.81 18.10 -6.50
N GLY A 285 -26.24 16.94 -6.86
CA GLY A 285 -25.87 15.89 -5.90
C GLY A 285 -24.86 16.38 -4.86
N PRO A 286 -24.89 15.84 -3.63
CA PRO A 286 -23.98 16.30 -2.59
C PRO A 286 -22.52 16.02 -2.97
N VAL A 287 -21.68 17.03 -2.80
CA VAL A 287 -20.22 16.92 -3.00
C VAL A 287 -19.56 16.56 -1.67
N LYS A 288 -18.71 15.54 -1.71
CA LYS A 288 -17.86 15.09 -0.60
C LYS A 288 -16.40 15.46 -0.89
N VAL A 289 -15.63 15.63 0.17
CA VAL A 289 -14.21 15.97 0.11
C VAL A 289 -13.42 14.93 0.88
N ALA A 290 -12.37 14.39 0.27
CA ALA A 290 -11.35 13.58 0.94
C ALA A 290 -10.01 14.34 0.94
N GLY A 291 -9.30 14.30 2.06
CA GLY A 291 -7.97 14.92 2.20
C GLY A 291 -7.84 15.92 3.36
N PRO A 292 -6.68 16.60 3.49
CA PRO A 292 -5.53 16.52 2.61
C PRO A 292 -4.94 15.10 2.46
N LEU A 293 -4.51 14.75 1.25
CA LEU A 293 -3.98 13.44 0.85
C LEU A 293 -3.00 13.59 -0.32
N TRP A 294 -2.28 12.53 -0.64
CA TRP A 294 -1.34 12.51 -1.78
C TRP A 294 -2.08 12.38 -3.13
N ASN A 295 -2.01 13.42 -3.95
CA ASN A 295 -2.53 13.47 -5.32
C ASN A 295 -1.53 12.95 -6.36
N GLY A 296 -0.23 12.87 -6.04
CA GLY A 296 0.79 12.42 -6.97
C GLY A 296 0.71 10.94 -7.34
N SER A 297 1.69 10.50 -8.15
CA SER A 297 1.78 9.11 -8.58
C SER A 297 1.85 8.14 -7.40
N LEU A 298 1.24 6.97 -7.59
CA LEU A 298 1.28 5.85 -6.64
C LEU A 298 2.28 4.76 -7.06
N PHE A 299 2.82 4.87 -8.28
CA PHE A 299 3.67 3.84 -8.89
C PHE A 299 4.86 4.47 -9.60
N SER A 300 5.97 3.73 -9.61
CA SER A 300 7.09 3.94 -10.51
C SER A 300 7.03 2.86 -11.60
N ASP A 301 6.72 3.26 -12.83
CA ASP A 301 6.58 2.37 -13.99
C ASP A 301 7.87 1.56 -14.22
N GLU A 302 9.02 2.21 -14.16
CA GLU A 302 10.32 1.55 -14.32
C GLU A 302 10.55 0.48 -13.24
N PHE A 303 10.19 0.78 -11.98
CA PHE A 303 10.30 -0.16 -10.87
C PHE A 303 9.39 -1.38 -11.03
N LEU A 304 8.16 -1.17 -11.50
CA LEU A 304 7.22 -2.26 -11.76
C LEU A 304 7.69 -3.16 -12.92
N LYS A 305 8.18 -2.57 -14.01
CA LYS A 305 8.77 -3.31 -15.13
C LYS A 305 9.98 -4.13 -14.69
N ASP A 306 10.85 -3.57 -13.86
CA ASP A 306 12.00 -4.30 -13.29
C ASP A 306 11.58 -5.44 -12.36
N THR A 307 10.52 -5.24 -11.56
CA THR A 307 9.92 -6.27 -10.71
C THR A 307 9.35 -7.42 -11.54
N PHE A 308 8.61 -7.11 -12.60
CA PHE A 308 8.00 -8.12 -13.46
C PHE A 308 9.05 -8.99 -14.15
N ARG A 309 10.14 -8.39 -14.64
CA ARG A 309 11.29 -9.14 -15.20
C ARG A 309 11.98 -10.07 -14.20
N ILE A 310 11.90 -9.78 -12.89
CA ILE A 310 12.36 -10.71 -11.85
C ILE A 310 11.37 -11.85 -11.73
N PHE A 311 10.09 -11.52 -11.56
CA PHE A 311 9.03 -12.50 -11.42
C PHE A 311 8.99 -13.51 -12.58
N GLU A 312 9.25 -13.07 -13.81
CA GLU A 312 9.32 -13.96 -14.99
C GLU A 312 10.42 -15.03 -14.93
N LYS A 313 11.47 -14.81 -14.12
CA LYS A 313 12.59 -15.76 -13.96
C LYS A 313 12.41 -16.69 -12.76
N GLU A 314 11.40 -16.44 -11.95
CA GLU A 314 11.13 -17.20 -10.75
C GLU A 314 10.16 -18.36 -11.04
N ASP A 315 10.19 -19.37 -10.18
CA ASP A 315 9.13 -20.38 -10.16
C ASP A 315 7.82 -19.74 -9.65
N ARG A 316 6.76 -19.78 -10.46
CA ARG A 316 5.48 -19.14 -10.14
C ARG A 316 4.74 -19.85 -9.01
N ASP A 317 4.99 -21.14 -8.80
CA ASP A 317 4.23 -21.98 -7.87
C ASP A 317 4.55 -21.69 -6.40
N ILE A 318 5.70 -21.05 -6.12
CA ILE A 318 6.08 -20.65 -4.76
C ILE A 318 5.29 -19.41 -4.29
N TYR A 319 4.70 -18.64 -5.21
CA TYR A 319 3.97 -17.41 -4.90
C TYR A 319 2.46 -17.65 -4.81
N HIS A 320 1.77 -16.73 -4.14
CA HIS A 320 0.32 -16.69 -4.10
C HIS A 320 -0.23 -16.54 -5.52
N ARG A 321 -1.22 -17.35 -5.91
CA ARG A 321 -1.84 -17.39 -7.25
C ARG A 321 -2.30 -16.06 -7.86
N ARG A 322 -2.44 -15.01 -7.04
CA ARG A 322 -2.86 -13.65 -7.45
C ARG A 322 -1.69 -12.74 -7.81
N VAL A 323 -0.46 -13.10 -7.47
CA VAL A 323 0.74 -12.29 -7.74
C VAL A 323 0.87 -11.94 -9.23
N PRO A 324 0.78 -12.89 -10.19
CA PRO A 324 0.94 -12.56 -11.61
C PRO A 324 -0.07 -11.50 -12.07
N GLU A 325 -1.35 -11.75 -11.81
CA GLU A 325 -2.44 -10.85 -12.24
C GLU A 325 -2.35 -9.47 -11.57
N ILE A 326 -1.92 -9.40 -10.31
CA ILE A 326 -1.74 -8.13 -9.60
C ILE A 326 -0.58 -7.33 -10.21
N LEU A 327 0.55 -7.97 -10.51
CA LEU A 327 1.69 -7.27 -11.12
C LEU A 327 1.35 -6.74 -12.52
N GLU A 328 0.65 -7.54 -13.34
CA GLU A 328 0.16 -7.09 -14.66
C GLU A 328 -0.75 -5.87 -14.52
N LYS A 329 -1.72 -5.91 -13.60
CA LYS A 329 -2.63 -4.78 -13.34
C LYS A 329 -1.90 -3.55 -12.84
N MET A 330 -0.90 -3.71 -11.96
CA MET A 330 -0.09 -2.59 -11.48
C MET A 330 0.67 -1.90 -12.63
N ILE A 331 1.23 -2.67 -13.56
CA ILE A 331 1.90 -2.12 -14.75
C ILE A 331 0.91 -1.34 -15.60
N GLU A 332 -0.22 -1.95 -15.96
CA GLU A 332 -1.25 -1.29 -16.79
C GLU A 332 -1.75 0.00 -16.14
N GLU A 333 -2.01 -0.02 -14.84
CA GLU A 333 -2.66 1.10 -14.17
C GLU A 333 -1.70 2.23 -13.79
N SER A 334 -0.38 1.97 -13.80
CA SER A 334 0.64 2.96 -13.46
C SER A 334 0.61 4.20 -14.36
N GLU A 335 0.18 4.05 -15.61
CA GLU A 335 0.07 5.12 -16.61
C GLU A 335 -1.13 6.05 -16.39
N TYR A 336 -2.12 5.64 -15.56
CA TYR A 336 -3.43 6.31 -15.48
C TYR A 336 -3.79 6.74 -14.04
N THR A 337 -2.81 7.17 -13.24
CA THR A 337 -3.02 7.52 -11.82
C THR A 337 -3.36 8.97 -11.52
N ASP A 338 -3.46 9.82 -12.55
CA ASP A 338 -3.88 11.23 -12.40
C ASP A 338 -5.31 11.35 -11.85
N TYR A 339 -6.15 10.34 -12.11
CA TYR A 339 -7.53 10.27 -11.69
C TYR A 339 -7.81 9.00 -10.88
N PRO A 340 -8.73 9.06 -9.89
CA PRO A 340 -9.23 7.85 -9.23
C PRO A 340 -9.82 6.86 -10.22
N PHE A 341 -9.70 5.56 -9.92
CA PHE A 341 -10.38 4.55 -10.72
C PHE A 341 -11.91 4.74 -10.71
N ILE A 342 -12.58 4.31 -11.79
CA ILE A 342 -14.04 4.34 -11.90
C ILE A 342 -14.56 2.92 -11.75
N ASP A 343 -15.47 2.73 -10.80
CA ASP A 343 -16.18 1.47 -10.61
C ASP A 343 -17.38 1.38 -11.55
N ILE A 344 -17.35 0.42 -12.48
CA ILE A 344 -18.40 0.25 -13.51
C ILE A 344 -19.75 -0.02 -12.85
N HIS A 345 -19.78 -0.86 -11.82
CA HIS A 345 -21.03 -1.24 -11.16
C HIS A 345 -21.67 -0.05 -10.44
N ALA A 346 -20.91 0.71 -9.65
CA ALA A 346 -21.40 1.91 -8.98
C ALA A 346 -21.88 2.97 -9.99
N LEU A 347 -21.20 3.10 -11.13
CA LEU A 347 -21.62 3.99 -12.20
C LEU A 347 -22.95 3.55 -12.82
N CYS A 348 -23.08 2.25 -13.10
CA CYS A 348 -24.30 1.66 -13.64
C CYS A 348 -25.48 1.83 -12.67
N ASP A 349 -25.28 1.53 -11.39
CA ASP A 349 -26.29 1.70 -10.34
C ASP A 349 -26.78 3.16 -10.25
N LEU A 350 -25.87 4.13 -10.35
CA LEU A 350 -26.20 5.56 -10.31
C LEU A 350 -26.99 6.02 -11.55
N HIS A 351 -26.70 5.44 -12.72
CA HIS A 351 -27.30 5.83 -14.00
C HIS A 351 -28.46 4.95 -14.44
N GLY A 352 -28.82 3.91 -13.68
CA GLY A 352 -29.86 2.95 -14.05
C GLY A 352 -29.49 2.09 -15.26
N LEU A 353 -28.20 1.80 -15.44
CA LEU A 353 -27.69 0.98 -16.54
C LEU A 353 -27.44 -0.46 -16.08
N THR A 354 -27.48 -1.41 -17.01
CA THR A 354 -27.03 -2.78 -16.76
C THR A 354 -25.49 -2.82 -16.85
N PRO A 355 -24.77 -3.39 -15.88
CA PRO A 355 -23.31 -3.53 -15.97
C PRO A 355 -22.89 -4.52 -17.08
N PRO A 356 -22.21 -4.07 -18.15
CA PRO A 356 -21.61 -4.98 -19.13
C PRO A 356 -20.32 -5.61 -18.58
N LYS A 357 -19.73 -6.56 -19.33
CA LYS A 357 -18.39 -7.07 -19.00
C LYS A 357 -17.36 -5.95 -19.08
N ASN A 358 -16.47 -5.83 -18.09
CA ASN A 358 -15.41 -4.82 -18.07
C ASN A 358 -14.63 -4.77 -19.40
N GLN A 359 -14.29 -5.94 -19.96
CA GLN A 359 -13.56 -6.02 -21.21
C GLN A 359 -14.26 -5.29 -22.37
N ALA A 360 -15.58 -5.44 -22.50
CA ALA A 360 -16.36 -4.76 -23.54
C ALA A 360 -16.35 -3.23 -23.35
N VAL A 361 -16.43 -2.76 -22.10
CA VAL A 361 -16.29 -1.31 -21.80
C VAL A 361 -14.91 -0.81 -22.18
N MET A 362 -13.85 -1.55 -21.81
CA MET A 362 -12.48 -1.15 -22.12
C MET A 362 -12.22 -1.11 -23.62
N GLU A 363 -12.71 -2.11 -24.38
CA GLU A 363 -12.59 -2.14 -25.85
C GLU A 363 -13.32 -0.96 -26.48
N HIS A 364 -14.56 -0.70 -26.10
CA HIS A 364 -15.35 0.42 -26.63
C HIS A 364 -14.73 1.79 -26.30
N LEU A 365 -14.17 1.95 -25.09
CA LEU A 365 -13.44 3.17 -24.73
C LEU A 365 -12.14 3.35 -25.54
N ARG A 366 -11.41 2.26 -25.83
CA ARG A 366 -10.21 2.31 -26.69
C ARG A 366 -10.56 2.66 -28.14
N GLU A 367 -11.65 2.10 -28.68
CA GLU A 367 -12.17 2.46 -30.01
C GLU A 367 -12.50 3.95 -30.13
N ARG A 368 -12.90 4.57 -29.00
CA ARG A 368 -13.16 6.02 -28.88
C ARG A 368 -11.90 6.85 -28.60
N GLY A 369 -10.73 6.24 -28.55
CA GLY A 369 -9.44 6.92 -28.37
C GLY A 369 -9.04 7.20 -26.92
N PHE A 370 -9.73 6.64 -25.93
CA PHE A 370 -9.35 6.80 -24.53
C PHE A 370 -8.28 5.79 -24.09
N GLY A 371 -7.39 6.23 -23.20
CA GLY A 371 -6.51 5.33 -22.47
C GLY A 371 -7.31 4.54 -21.44
N VAL A 372 -7.04 3.24 -21.32
CA VAL A 372 -7.78 2.35 -20.41
C VAL A 372 -6.90 1.24 -19.86
N ALA A 373 -6.97 1.05 -18.55
CA ALA A 373 -6.27 0.00 -17.83
C ALA A 373 -7.18 -0.71 -16.84
N ARG A 374 -6.89 -1.99 -16.58
CA ARG A 374 -7.43 -2.69 -15.43
C ARG A 374 -6.78 -2.12 -14.16
N THR A 375 -7.42 -2.30 -13.00
CA THR A 375 -6.85 -1.86 -11.71
C THR A 375 -6.84 -3.01 -10.71
N HIS A 376 -5.78 -3.10 -9.90
CA HIS A 376 -5.73 -4.10 -8.82
C HIS A 376 -6.63 -3.73 -7.63
N PHE A 377 -7.04 -2.46 -7.51
CA PHE A 377 -7.80 -1.96 -6.37
C PHE A 377 -9.18 -2.60 -6.24
N LYS A 378 -9.86 -2.86 -7.37
CA LYS A 378 -11.20 -3.44 -7.37
C LYS A 378 -11.50 -4.18 -8.69
N PRO A 379 -12.04 -5.41 -8.66
CA PRO A 379 -12.30 -6.20 -9.88
C PRO A 379 -13.29 -5.56 -10.86
N THR A 380 -14.22 -4.75 -10.37
CA THR A 380 -15.29 -4.09 -11.14
C THR A 380 -14.90 -2.69 -11.62
N ALA A 381 -13.65 -2.28 -11.38
CA ALA A 381 -13.17 -0.95 -11.72
C ALA A 381 -12.17 -0.96 -12.86
N ILE A 382 -12.04 0.19 -13.50
CA ILE A 382 -11.04 0.47 -14.53
C ILE A 382 -10.43 1.86 -14.26
N ARG A 383 -9.21 2.08 -14.76
CA ARG A 383 -8.65 3.43 -14.91
C ARG A 383 -8.81 3.86 -16.35
N THR A 384 -9.12 5.13 -16.57
CA THR A 384 -9.26 5.66 -17.93
C THR A 384 -9.03 7.16 -17.96
N THR A 385 -8.63 7.67 -19.13
CA THR A 385 -8.61 9.11 -19.43
C THR A 385 -9.98 9.67 -19.77
N ALA A 386 -10.99 8.80 -19.97
CA ALA A 386 -12.37 9.22 -20.18
C ALA A 386 -12.98 9.81 -18.90
N SER A 387 -13.78 10.85 -19.05
CA SER A 387 -14.60 11.37 -17.96
C SER A 387 -15.70 10.37 -17.57
N VAL A 388 -16.23 10.54 -16.35
CA VAL A 388 -17.36 9.73 -15.87
C VAL A 388 -18.57 9.82 -16.81
N LYS A 389 -18.81 11.00 -17.42
CA LYS A 389 -19.88 11.20 -18.40
C LYS A 389 -19.63 10.37 -19.66
N GLU A 390 -18.42 10.38 -20.19
CA GLU A 390 -18.06 9.62 -21.39
C GLU A 390 -18.16 8.11 -21.12
N MET A 391 -17.71 7.66 -19.95
CA MET A 391 -17.83 6.26 -19.55
C MET A 391 -19.29 5.81 -19.41
N ALA A 392 -20.16 6.64 -18.83
CA ALA A 392 -21.60 6.35 -18.76
C ALA A 392 -22.25 6.28 -20.16
N SER A 393 -21.87 7.19 -21.07
CA SER A 393 -22.32 7.17 -22.48
C SER A 393 -21.88 5.88 -23.18
N SER A 394 -20.62 5.51 -23.03
CA SER A 394 -20.05 4.28 -23.58
C SER A 394 -20.79 3.03 -23.10
N ILE A 395 -21.17 2.96 -21.82
CA ILE A 395 -21.94 1.85 -21.29
C ILE A 395 -23.37 1.83 -21.82
N SER A 396 -24.02 3.00 -21.94
CA SER A 396 -25.37 3.10 -22.52
C SER A 396 -25.41 2.58 -23.96
N GLU A 397 -24.46 3.02 -24.79
CA GLU A 397 -24.32 2.57 -26.18
C GLU A 397 -24.09 1.06 -26.29
N LEU A 398 -23.38 0.46 -25.33
CA LEU A 398 -23.18 -1.00 -25.28
C LEU A 398 -24.44 -1.77 -24.87
N ASN A 399 -25.31 -1.18 -24.04
CA ASN A 399 -26.56 -1.80 -23.61
C ASN A 399 -27.66 -1.74 -24.69
N GLU A 400 -27.53 -0.83 -25.65
CA GLU A 400 -28.44 -0.69 -26.81
C GLU A 400 -28.09 -1.64 -27.98
N ARG A 401 -26.89 -2.21 -27.98
CA ARG A 401 -26.43 -3.24 -28.92
C ARG A 401 -26.85 -4.63 -28.46
#